data_AF-A0A950QTR0-F1
#
_entry.id   AF-A0A950QTR0-F1
#
_cell.length_a   1.000
_cell.length_b   1.000
_cell.length_c   1.000
_cell.angle_alpha   90.00
_cell.angle_beta   90.00
_cell.angle_gamma   90.00
#
_symmetry.space_group_name_H-M   'P 1'
#
loop_
_entity.id
_entity.type
_entity.pdbx_description
1 polymer ?
#
loop_
_entity_poly.entity_id
_entity_poly.type
_entity_poly.pdbx_seq_one_letter_code
_entity_poly.pdbx_strand_id
1 'polypeptide(L)'
;AVGEELAGFADALMPPAPSALWSKRSTISRILSMKPKPIGSAPVARNVIEPADLDRLPIAQSWPLDGGRFITFPLVITKSPTDGRPNMGVYRMHVYNRTETGMHWQIGKGGGYHYQEAEKLGQGLPVAVVLGADPILLMCGVLPLPEGISEIAFAGFLRGEATRMTEVGPNKQLVPAEAEFVLDGVVPPNERRMEGPYGDHFGHYSLAAPFPVFRVGRIWHRDNPVFPIAVVGKPPQEDQVIGDAVQEMLLPLLKVMHPEVHDLWAYMEAGFHNLLVISVHQRFGKEAIKSALWALGEGQLALSKVVVLVDPEVNARRFPDVLRAIRANFDPSEDFILLPGTSQDTLDFTSYRMNLGSKMIIDATSKKKPGGFTVENIGRVNAEDVARLDSRIVDARLVHDTMLVVQVRSDGRDVLEKMLNLDPPPPVSIVAAVSPDVPLDDPVLLLWGIFTRFDCARDTFFDDVEIRGGHPVYSGPLYIDATMKPGYPEPLTMRDDVVKLVDRRWKEYGI
;
A
#
# COMPACT_ATOMS: atom_id res chain seq x y z
N ALA A 1 3.66 20.64 3.42
CA ALA A 1 4.61 21.54 4.14
C ALA A 1 6.06 21.05 4.04
N VAL A 2 6.39 19.84 4.51
CA VAL A 2 7.75 19.29 4.45
C VAL A 2 8.23 19.04 3.01
N GLY A 3 7.42 18.39 2.18
CA GLY A 3 7.79 18.12 0.79
C GLY A 3 8.11 19.41 0.02
N GLU A 4 7.28 20.44 0.16
CA GLU A 4 7.51 21.77 -0.42
C GLU A 4 8.81 22.42 0.07
N GLU A 5 9.17 22.23 1.34
CA GLU A 5 10.43 22.73 1.89
C GLU A 5 11.64 21.98 1.29
N LEU A 6 11.55 20.66 1.15
CA LEU A 6 12.57 19.82 0.52
C LEU A 6 12.75 20.16 -0.96
N ALA A 7 11.65 20.27 -1.71
CA ALA A 7 11.66 20.69 -3.10
C ALA A 7 12.27 22.09 -3.24
N GLY A 8 11.81 23.05 -2.42
CA GLY A 8 12.34 24.42 -2.43
C GLY A 8 13.80 24.52 -1.95
N PHE A 9 14.34 23.52 -1.25
CA PHE A 9 15.77 23.43 -0.94
C PHE A 9 16.56 22.87 -2.12
N ALA A 10 16.04 21.83 -2.79
CA ALA A 10 16.63 21.31 -4.01
C ALA A 10 16.72 22.38 -5.12
N ASP A 11 15.66 23.19 -5.29
CA ASP A 11 15.66 24.32 -6.22
C ASP A 11 16.69 25.38 -5.85
N ALA A 12 16.83 25.70 -4.55
CA ALA A 12 17.80 26.69 -4.07
C ALA A 12 19.27 26.28 -4.30
N LEU A 13 19.53 25.00 -4.55
CA LEU A 13 20.85 24.48 -4.92
C LEU A 13 21.17 24.67 -6.42
N MET A 14 20.22 25.13 -7.25
CA MET A 14 20.35 25.18 -8.71
C MET A 14 19.85 26.50 -9.34
N PRO A 15 20.74 27.48 -9.64
CA PRO A 15 22.14 27.57 -9.25
C PRO A 15 22.31 28.03 -7.79
N PRO A 16 23.39 27.61 -7.10
CA PRO A 16 23.57 27.91 -5.69
C PRO A 16 23.92 29.40 -5.49
N ALA A 17 22.97 30.17 -4.94
CA ALA A 17 23.20 31.56 -4.53
C ALA A 17 23.32 31.65 -2.99
N PRO A 18 24.35 32.33 -2.44
CA PRO A 18 24.53 32.43 -0.97
C PRO A 18 23.33 33.04 -0.23
N SER A 19 22.65 34.01 -0.86
CA SER A 19 21.41 34.61 -0.34
C SER A 19 20.23 33.63 -0.32
N ALA A 20 20.15 32.72 -1.31
CA ALA A 20 19.14 31.67 -1.39
C ALA A 20 19.39 30.54 -0.38
N LEU A 21 20.65 30.20 -0.08
CA LEU A 21 20.96 29.26 1.01
C LEU A 21 20.68 29.88 2.39
N TRP A 22 20.99 31.16 2.59
CA TRP A 22 20.76 31.83 3.88
C TRP A 22 19.27 31.94 4.22
N SER A 23 18.42 32.17 3.22
CA SER A 23 16.96 32.16 3.40
C SER A 23 16.41 30.78 3.77
N LYS A 24 17.20 29.71 3.59
CA LYS A 24 16.90 28.32 3.96
C LYS A 24 17.62 27.86 5.24
N ARG A 25 18.01 28.78 6.14
CA ARG A 25 18.68 28.47 7.42
C ARG A 25 17.97 27.43 8.31
N SER A 26 16.64 27.37 8.28
CA SER A 26 15.85 26.36 9.00
C SER A 26 16.13 24.96 8.47
N THR A 27 16.20 24.81 7.15
CA THR A 27 16.53 23.55 6.47
C THR A 27 17.97 23.14 6.77
N ILE A 28 18.92 24.10 6.83
CA ILE A 28 20.31 23.82 7.23
C ILE A 28 20.37 23.27 8.67
N SER A 29 19.64 23.87 9.62
CA SER A 29 19.54 23.36 11.00
C SER A 29 18.95 21.94 11.07
N ARG A 30 17.98 21.63 10.20
CA ARG A 30 17.41 20.29 10.07
C ARG A 30 18.39 19.28 9.47
N ILE A 31 19.19 19.69 8.49
CA ILE A 31 20.26 18.84 7.93
C ILE A 31 21.27 18.47 9.02
N LEU A 32 21.64 19.41 9.90
CA LEU A 32 22.51 19.12 11.05
C LEU A 32 21.89 18.10 12.03
N SER A 33 20.55 18.05 12.08
CA SER A 33 19.79 17.11 12.91
C SER A 33 19.72 15.70 12.31
N MET A 34 20.19 15.49 11.08
CA MET A 34 20.24 14.15 10.46
C MET A 34 21.25 13.22 11.12
N LYS A 35 22.27 13.74 11.80
CA LYS A 35 23.27 12.91 12.47
C LYS A 35 22.69 12.38 13.80
N PRO A 36 22.51 11.06 13.98
CA PRO A 36 21.99 10.51 15.23
C PRO A 36 22.90 10.84 16.42
N LYS A 37 22.29 11.04 17.59
CA LYS A 37 23.01 11.41 18.82
C LYS A 37 23.16 10.19 19.74
N PRO A 38 24.37 9.66 19.95
CA PRO A 38 24.58 8.57 20.91
C PRO A 38 24.40 9.09 22.35
N ILE A 39 23.74 8.30 23.20
CA ILE A 39 23.58 8.58 24.62
C ILE A 39 23.92 7.34 25.46
N GLY A 40 24.52 7.55 26.63
CA GLY A 40 24.94 6.46 27.53
C GLY A 40 23.88 6.01 28.54
N SER A 41 22.90 6.86 28.86
CA SER A 41 21.76 6.51 29.72
C SER A 41 20.47 6.68 28.92
N ALA A 42 19.77 5.57 28.69
CA ALA A 42 18.58 5.53 27.85
C ALA A 42 17.39 4.92 28.60
N PRO A 43 16.19 5.50 28.50
CA PRO A 43 14.97 4.95 29.11
C PRO A 43 14.74 3.47 28.76
N VAL A 44 14.89 3.07 27.50
CA VAL A 44 14.63 1.68 27.07
C VAL A 44 15.57 0.65 27.70
N ALA A 45 16.77 1.08 28.10
CA ALA A 45 17.80 0.20 28.66
C ALA A 45 17.71 0.04 30.19
N ARG A 46 16.65 0.55 30.83
CA ARG A 46 16.50 0.52 32.31
C ARG A 46 16.18 -0.87 32.85
N ASN A 47 15.36 -1.62 32.13
CA ASN A 47 14.90 -2.95 32.53
C ASN A 47 15.19 -3.97 31.44
N VAL A 48 15.42 -5.22 31.85
CA VAL A 48 15.66 -6.34 30.95
C VAL A 48 14.93 -7.59 31.42
N ILE A 49 14.34 -8.31 30.47
CA ILE A 49 13.78 -9.64 30.65
C ILE A 49 14.74 -10.61 29.97
N GLU A 50 15.47 -11.39 30.77
CA GLU A 50 16.40 -12.41 30.31
C GLU A 50 16.27 -13.68 31.20
N PRO A 51 15.96 -14.87 30.65
CA PRO A 51 15.67 -15.12 29.23
C PRO A 51 14.42 -14.38 28.75
N ALA A 52 14.35 -14.09 27.44
CA ALA A 52 13.18 -13.44 26.85
C ALA A 52 11.88 -14.22 27.10
N ASP A 53 10.78 -13.47 27.25
CA ASP A 53 9.45 -14.04 27.45
C ASP A 53 8.39 -13.15 26.79
N LEU A 54 7.99 -13.51 25.57
CA LEU A 54 6.99 -12.80 24.78
C LEU A 54 5.58 -12.87 25.38
N ASP A 55 5.29 -13.82 26.28
CA ASP A 55 3.97 -13.89 26.95
C ASP A 55 3.78 -12.77 27.98
N ARG A 56 4.85 -12.07 28.36
CA ARG A 56 4.78 -10.88 29.22
C ARG A 56 4.36 -9.62 28.47
N LEU A 57 4.30 -9.67 27.14
CA LEU A 57 3.89 -8.56 26.30
C LEU A 57 2.41 -8.71 25.92
N PRO A 58 1.63 -7.62 25.84
CA PRO A 58 0.22 -7.65 25.48
C PRO A 58 0.04 -7.79 23.95
N ILE A 59 0.64 -8.81 23.36
CA ILE A 59 0.59 -9.06 21.92
C ILE A 59 -0.82 -9.54 21.54
N ALA A 60 -1.47 -8.84 20.63
CA ALA A 60 -2.83 -9.14 20.22
C ALA A 60 -2.88 -10.15 19.05
N GLN A 61 -4.00 -10.86 18.98
CA GLN A 61 -4.49 -11.46 17.75
C GLN A 61 -5.56 -10.51 17.19
N SER A 62 -5.36 -10.02 15.97
CA SER A 62 -6.20 -8.96 15.40
C SER A 62 -7.49 -9.53 14.84
N TRP A 63 -7.41 -10.61 14.06
CA TRP A 63 -8.55 -11.23 13.39
C TRP A 63 -8.80 -12.67 13.82
N PRO A 64 -10.07 -13.14 13.77
CA PRO A 64 -10.43 -14.47 14.28
C PRO A 64 -9.68 -15.64 13.66
N LEU A 65 -9.37 -15.56 12.36
CA LEU A 65 -8.66 -16.63 11.63
C LEU A 65 -7.16 -16.36 11.48
N ASP A 66 -6.59 -15.34 12.14
CA ASP A 66 -5.13 -15.19 12.18
C ASP A 66 -4.49 -16.46 12.77
N GLY A 67 -3.31 -16.84 12.26
CA GLY A 67 -2.56 -18.02 12.71
C GLY A 67 -2.11 -17.97 14.17
N GLY A 68 -2.26 -16.81 14.83
CA GLY A 68 -1.88 -16.59 16.21
C GLY A 68 -1.80 -15.11 16.55
N ARG A 69 -0.96 -14.77 17.53
CA ARG A 69 -0.69 -13.38 17.95
C ARG A 69 0.39 -12.76 17.07
N PHE A 70 0.26 -11.48 16.77
CA PHE A 70 1.19 -10.75 15.91
C PHE A 70 1.71 -9.47 16.54
N ILE A 71 3.00 -9.22 16.36
CA ILE A 71 3.58 -7.89 16.55
C ILE A 71 3.39 -7.15 15.23
N THR A 72 2.58 -6.10 15.24
CA THR A 72 2.00 -5.53 14.00
C THR A 72 2.67 -4.25 13.51
N PHE A 73 3.30 -3.47 14.40
CA PHE A 73 3.99 -2.24 14.02
C PHE A 73 5.42 -2.09 14.60
N PRO A 74 6.31 -3.08 14.41
CA PRO A 74 7.69 -2.96 14.86
C PRO A 74 8.56 -2.19 13.86
N LEU A 75 9.57 -1.47 14.35
CA LEU A 75 10.70 -1.04 13.54
C LEU A 75 11.83 -2.07 13.68
N VAL A 76 12.10 -2.81 12.61
CA VAL A 76 13.13 -3.84 12.58
C VAL A 76 14.42 -3.25 12.05
N ILE A 77 15.44 -3.21 12.91
CA ILE A 77 16.77 -2.69 12.61
C ILE A 77 17.71 -3.86 12.34
N THR A 78 18.41 -3.78 11.21
CA THR A 78 19.41 -4.75 10.77
C THR A 78 20.64 -4.03 10.24
N LYS A 79 21.76 -4.73 10.15
CA LYS A 79 22.96 -4.27 9.44
C LYS A 79 23.39 -5.32 8.44
N SER A 80 23.81 -4.90 7.25
CA SER A 80 24.41 -5.80 6.28
C SER A 80 25.61 -6.51 6.93
N PRO A 81 25.69 -7.84 6.84
CA PRO A 81 26.86 -8.57 7.31
C PRO A 81 28.11 -8.37 6.43
N THR A 82 27.97 -7.79 5.23
CA THR A 82 29.07 -7.61 4.27
C THR A 82 29.71 -6.23 4.37
N ASP A 83 28.91 -5.16 4.45
CA ASP A 83 29.41 -3.78 4.46
C ASP A 83 28.98 -2.95 5.68
N GLY A 84 28.15 -3.51 6.56
CA GLY A 84 27.71 -2.87 7.80
C GLY A 84 26.65 -1.79 7.63
N ARG A 85 26.10 -1.58 6.42
CA ARG A 85 25.04 -0.58 6.19
C ARG A 85 23.79 -0.91 7.01
N PRO A 86 23.18 0.08 7.69
CA PRO A 86 21.96 -0.14 8.45
C PRO A 86 20.73 -0.14 7.53
N ASN A 87 19.69 -0.86 7.96
CA ASN A 87 18.33 -0.76 7.41
C ASN A 87 17.33 -0.72 8.58
N MET A 88 16.26 0.06 8.41
CA MET A 88 15.12 0.06 9.30
C MET A 88 13.83 -0.12 8.48
N GLY A 89 12.98 -1.06 8.85
CA GLY A 89 11.70 -1.25 8.16
C GLY A 89 10.63 -1.85 9.06
N VAL A 90 9.37 -1.73 8.64
CA VAL A 90 8.23 -2.31 9.35
C VAL A 90 7.90 -3.68 8.79
N TYR A 91 8.00 -4.72 9.64
CA TYR A 91 7.72 -6.11 9.27
C TYR A 91 6.88 -6.79 10.35
N ARG A 92 5.70 -7.30 10.02
CA ARG A 92 4.87 -8.03 11.00
C ARG A 92 5.58 -9.30 11.49
N MET A 93 5.30 -9.69 12.74
CA MET A 93 5.97 -10.84 13.35
C MET A 93 4.98 -11.77 14.04
N HIS A 94 4.82 -12.98 13.52
CA HIS A 94 3.95 -14.02 14.09
C HIS A 94 4.60 -14.67 15.31
N VAL A 95 3.95 -14.64 16.47
CA VAL A 95 4.49 -15.23 17.70
C VAL A 95 4.23 -16.73 17.74
N TYR A 96 5.29 -17.54 17.67
CA TYR A 96 5.19 -19.00 17.75
C TYR A 96 5.18 -19.51 19.20
N ASN A 97 6.02 -18.91 20.05
CA ASN A 97 6.17 -19.27 21.46
C ASN A 97 6.83 -18.11 22.22
N ARG A 98 7.28 -18.37 23.46
CA ARG A 98 7.86 -17.39 24.39
C ARG A 98 9.12 -16.69 23.88
N THR A 99 9.84 -17.27 22.92
CA THR A 99 11.16 -16.78 22.47
C THR A 99 11.31 -16.72 20.96
N GLU A 100 10.30 -17.12 20.19
CA GLU A 100 10.40 -17.23 18.73
C GLU A 100 9.23 -16.58 18.02
N THR A 101 9.54 -15.83 16.96
CA THR A 101 8.56 -15.27 16.03
C THR A 101 8.91 -15.61 14.58
N GLY A 102 7.94 -15.49 13.68
CA GLY A 102 8.20 -15.34 12.24
C GLY A 102 8.68 -13.92 11.95
N MET A 103 9.56 -13.76 10.96
CA MET A 103 10.04 -12.47 10.47
C MET A 103 9.56 -12.27 9.03
N HIS A 104 8.43 -11.58 8.86
CA HIS A 104 7.80 -11.35 7.55
C HIS A 104 8.40 -10.11 6.86
N TRP A 105 9.68 -10.17 6.49
CA TRP A 105 10.24 -9.21 5.54
C TRP A 105 9.94 -9.66 4.10
N GLN A 106 9.58 -8.72 3.22
CA GLN A 106 9.48 -9.01 1.80
C GLN A 106 10.89 -9.10 1.19
N ILE A 107 11.08 -10.02 0.23
CA ILE A 107 12.41 -10.34 -0.35
C ILE A 107 13.05 -9.11 -1.03
N GLY A 108 12.25 -8.20 -1.58
CA GLY A 108 12.71 -6.97 -2.23
C GLY A 108 12.95 -5.77 -1.30
N LYS A 109 12.94 -5.97 0.03
CA LYS A 109 13.14 -4.90 1.03
C LYS A 109 14.49 -5.06 1.73
N GLY A 110 15.03 -3.99 2.29
CA GLY A 110 16.39 -3.96 2.86
C GLY A 110 16.68 -5.06 3.89
N GLY A 111 15.76 -5.34 4.82
CA GLY A 111 15.91 -6.43 5.79
C GLY A 111 16.03 -7.83 5.13
N GLY A 112 15.28 -8.06 4.05
CA GLY A 112 15.35 -9.30 3.27
C GLY A 112 16.70 -9.46 2.55
N TYR A 113 17.26 -8.37 2.00
CA TYR A 113 18.60 -8.38 1.41
C TYR A 113 19.68 -8.70 2.45
N HIS A 114 19.65 -8.04 3.61
CA HIS A 114 20.60 -8.31 4.70
C HIS A 114 20.54 -9.77 5.17
N TYR A 115 19.35 -10.35 5.25
CA TYR A 115 19.20 -11.77 5.60
C TYR A 115 19.73 -12.69 4.50
N GLN A 116 19.47 -12.39 3.23
CA GLN A 116 20.01 -13.17 2.12
C GLN A 116 21.55 -13.18 2.13
N GLU A 117 22.18 -12.05 2.43
CA GLU A 117 23.64 -11.97 2.62
C GLU A 117 24.10 -12.84 3.80
N ALA A 118 23.40 -12.79 4.93
CA ALA A 118 23.73 -13.60 6.11
C ALA A 118 23.58 -15.11 5.82
N GLU A 119 22.51 -15.50 5.11
CA GLU A 119 22.28 -16.88 4.65
C GLU A 119 23.40 -17.37 3.73
N LYS A 120 23.83 -16.56 2.75
CA LYS A 120 24.96 -16.88 1.86
C LYS A 120 26.26 -17.08 2.62
N LEU A 121 26.45 -16.37 3.72
CA LEU A 121 27.61 -16.49 4.61
C LEU A 121 27.46 -17.59 5.67
N GLY A 122 26.30 -18.25 5.75
CA GLY A 122 26.04 -19.30 6.74
C GLY A 122 26.02 -18.81 8.19
N GLN A 123 25.75 -17.52 8.42
CA GLN A 123 25.71 -16.91 9.76
C GLN A 123 24.33 -16.38 10.11
N GLY A 124 24.04 -16.29 11.41
CA GLY A 124 22.81 -15.64 11.89
C GLY A 124 22.90 -14.12 11.74
N LEU A 125 21.79 -13.50 11.35
CA LEU A 125 21.68 -12.04 11.28
C LEU A 125 21.26 -11.49 12.65
N PRO A 126 22.08 -10.66 13.32
CA PRO A 126 21.64 -9.96 14.52
C PRO A 126 20.54 -8.95 14.18
N VAL A 127 19.43 -8.98 14.92
CA VAL A 127 18.27 -8.12 14.68
C VAL A 127 17.82 -7.46 15.98
N ALA A 128 17.49 -6.18 15.90
CA ALA A 128 16.80 -5.45 16.96
C ALA A 128 15.41 -5.04 16.48
N VAL A 129 14.38 -5.42 17.23
CA VAL A 129 12.99 -5.06 16.96
C VAL A 129 12.56 -4.00 17.95
N VAL A 130 12.29 -2.80 17.48
CA VAL A 130 11.94 -1.64 18.31
C VAL A 130 10.43 -1.45 18.29
N LEU A 131 9.83 -1.30 19.47
CA LEU A 131 8.41 -1.04 19.65
C LEU A 131 8.22 0.26 20.44
N GLY A 132 7.29 1.10 19.98
CA GLY A 132 6.98 2.37 20.63
C GLY A 132 8.12 3.37 20.52
N ALA A 133 8.68 3.53 19.32
CA ALA A 133 9.60 4.63 19.05
C ALA A 133 8.85 5.97 18.95
N ASP A 134 9.58 7.08 18.79
CA ASP A 134 8.91 8.36 18.57
C ASP A 134 8.08 8.34 17.27
N PRO A 135 6.94 9.06 17.21
CA PRO A 135 6.01 8.98 16.09
C PRO A 135 6.63 9.31 14.73
N ILE A 136 7.59 10.25 14.68
CA ILE A 136 8.25 10.62 13.42
C ILE A 136 9.14 9.47 12.93
N LEU A 137 9.83 8.77 13.84
CA LEU A 137 10.62 7.62 13.45
C LEU A 137 9.76 6.44 13.00
N LEU A 138 8.60 6.21 13.64
CA LEU A 138 7.61 5.24 13.19
C LEU A 138 7.14 5.56 11.77
N MET A 139 6.78 6.82 11.50
CA MET A 139 6.42 7.29 10.16
C MET A 139 7.57 7.10 9.16
N CYS A 140 8.82 7.39 9.52
CA CYS A 140 9.96 7.17 8.63
C CYS A 140 10.20 5.70 8.29
N GLY A 141 9.85 4.78 9.18
CA GLY A 141 9.98 3.33 8.92
C GLY A 141 9.04 2.80 7.84
N VAL A 142 7.99 3.55 7.47
CA VAL A 142 7.08 3.21 6.37
C VAL A 142 7.34 4.01 5.09
N LEU A 143 8.20 5.04 5.14
CA LEU A 143 8.48 5.87 3.98
C LEU A 143 9.30 5.10 2.93
N PRO A 144 8.94 5.17 1.64
CA PRO A 144 9.77 4.65 0.55
C PRO A 144 10.93 5.62 0.25
N LEU A 145 11.90 5.70 1.16
CA LEU A 145 13.08 6.54 0.96
C LEU A 145 14.02 5.96 -0.12
N PRO A 146 14.71 6.82 -0.89
CA PRO A 146 15.78 6.39 -1.79
C PRO A 146 16.86 5.57 -1.08
N GLU A 147 17.46 4.63 -1.81
CA GLU A 147 18.54 3.80 -1.27
C GLU A 147 19.71 4.66 -0.75
N GLY A 148 20.21 4.31 0.43
CA GLY A 148 21.30 5.03 1.10
C GLY A 148 20.86 6.20 1.96
N ILE A 149 19.60 6.63 1.91
CA ILE A 149 19.04 7.59 2.87
C ILE A 149 18.53 6.83 4.10
N SER A 150 19.17 7.04 5.25
CA SER A 150 18.74 6.42 6.50
C SER A 150 17.42 7.01 7.00
N GLU A 151 16.47 6.15 7.35
CA GLU A 151 15.17 6.52 7.95
C GLU A 151 15.36 7.26 9.28
N ILE A 152 16.36 6.86 10.07
CA ILE A 152 16.71 7.49 11.35
C ILE A 152 17.22 8.93 11.12
N ALA A 153 18.05 9.11 10.09
CA ALA A 153 18.58 10.42 9.72
C ALA A 153 17.47 11.32 9.18
N PHE A 154 16.60 10.76 8.32
CA PHE A 154 15.45 11.48 7.79
C PHE A 154 14.46 11.87 8.89
N ALA A 155 14.23 11.00 9.88
CA ALA A 155 13.42 11.33 11.06
C ALA A 155 14.00 12.54 11.83
N GLY A 156 15.33 12.60 11.99
CA GLY A 156 16.00 13.74 12.60
C GLY A 156 15.81 15.04 11.81
N PHE A 157 15.83 14.96 10.48
CA PHE A 157 15.53 16.10 9.60
C PHE A 157 14.09 16.60 9.77
N LEU A 158 13.10 15.69 9.71
CA LEU A 158 11.69 16.03 9.86
C LEU A 158 11.39 16.67 11.22
N ARG A 159 11.91 16.05 12.28
CA ARG A 159 11.76 16.50 13.68
C ARG A 159 12.51 17.81 13.95
N GLY A 160 13.60 18.06 13.23
CA GLY A 160 14.53 19.15 13.53
C GLY A 160 15.33 18.92 14.81
N GLU A 161 15.37 17.67 15.29
CA GLU A 161 16.18 17.24 16.44
C GLU A 161 16.72 15.84 16.15
N ALA A 162 18.02 15.65 16.38
CA ALA A 162 18.70 14.38 16.19
C ALA A 162 18.05 13.24 17.01
N THR A 163 17.81 12.11 16.34
CA THR A 163 17.34 10.89 17.01
C THR A 163 18.38 10.41 18.01
N ARG A 164 17.98 10.28 19.27
CA ARG A 164 18.82 9.77 20.35
C ARG A 164 18.92 8.25 20.26
N MET A 165 20.13 7.73 20.18
CA MET A 165 20.40 6.30 20.01
C MET A 165 21.22 5.77 21.18
N THR A 166 21.06 4.50 21.50
CA THR A 166 21.83 3.79 22.54
C THR A 166 22.19 2.39 22.06
N GLU A 167 23.22 1.78 22.65
CA GLU A 167 23.60 0.39 22.36
C GLU A 167 23.00 -0.54 23.42
N VAL A 168 22.35 -1.62 22.99
CA VAL A 168 21.82 -2.65 23.89
C VAL A 168 22.35 -4.04 23.53
N GLY A 169 22.37 -4.93 24.52
CA GLY A 169 22.73 -6.33 24.31
C GLY A 169 24.21 -6.60 24.02
N PRO A 170 24.60 -7.88 23.95
CA PRO A 170 25.99 -8.28 23.69
C PRO A 170 26.46 -7.90 22.28
N ASN A 171 25.52 -7.80 21.32
CA ASN A 171 25.80 -7.43 19.93
C ASN A 171 25.90 -5.91 19.73
N LYS A 172 25.77 -5.10 20.80
CA LYS A 172 25.80 -3.63 20.75
C LYS A 172 24.83 -3.07 19.69
N GLN A 173 23.60 -3.57 19.71
CA GLN A 173 22.57 -3.15 18.77
C GLN A 173 22.24 -1.67 19.00
N LEU A 174 22.38 -0.86 17.95
CA LEU A 174 22.11 0.58 18.03
C LEU A 174 20.62 0.82 17.82
N VAL A 175 19.94 1.25 18.88
CA VAL A 175 18.47 1.38 18.91
C VAL A 175 18.03 2.77 19.41
N PRO A 176 16.82 3.24 19.08
CA PRO A 176 16.28 4.48 19.61
C PRO A 176 16.17 4.44 21.13
N ALA A 177 16.76 5.43 21.81
CA ALA A 177 16.84 5.45 23.27
C ALA A 177 15.48 5.60 23.97
N GLU A 178 14.52 6.25 23.31
CA GLU A 178 13.19 6.55 23.84
C GLU A 178 12.16 5.45 23.55
N ALA A 179 12.58 4.33 22.95
CA ALA A 179 11.68 3.24 22.64
C ALA A 179 11.02 2.66 23.90
N GLU A 180 9.79 2.17 23.75
CA GLU A 180 9.05 1.50 24.81
C GLU A 180 9.64 0.11 25.08
N PHE A 181 9.91 -0.66 24.02
CA PHE A 181 10.56 -1.97 24.07
C PHE A 181 11.60 -2.15 22.96
N VAL A 182 12.60 -3.01 23.21
CA VAL A 182 13.48 -3.58 22.19
C VAL A 182 13.59 -5.09 22.39
N LEU A 183 13.23 -5.87 21.37
CA LEU A 183 13.54 -7.30 21.29
C LEU A 183 14.91 -7.45 20.62
N ASP A 184 15.89 -7.95 21.37
CA ASP A 184 17.26 -8.20 20.89
C ASP A 184 17.44 -9.70 20.64
N GLY A 185 17.85 -10.05 19.43
CA GLY A 185 17.92 -11.45 19.01
C GLY A 185 18.67 -11.68 17.70
N VAL A 186 18.45 -12.86 17.13
CA VAL A 186 19.10 -13.33 15.91
C VAL A 186 18.11 -14.05 15.01
N VAL A 187 18.26 -13.88 13.70
CA VAL A 187 17.58 -14.71 12.70
C VAL A 187 18.62 -15.70 12.14
N PRO A 188 18.55 -17.00 12.52
CA PRO A 188 19.48 -18.00 12.00
C PRO A 188 19.30 -18.22 10.49
N PRO A 189 20.37 -18.63 9.79
CA PRO A 189 20.31 -18.87 8.36
C PRO A 189 19.56 -20.18 8.08
N ASN A 190 18.83 -20.25 6.96
CA ASN A 190 18.16 -21.47 6.48
C ASN A 190 17.07 -22.05 7.41
N GLU A 191 16.61 -21.31 8.42
CA GLU A 191 15.57 -21.76 9.33
C GLU A 191 14.28 -20.98 9.11
N ARG A 192 13.22 -21.70 8.73
CA ARG A 192 11.92 -21.13 8.38
C ARG A 192 10.80 -21.90 9.06
N ARG A 193 9.72 -21.21 9.40
CA ARG A 193 8.48 -21.78 9.93
C ARG A 193 7.27 -21.16 9.25
N MET A 194 6.14 -21.86 9.29
CA MET A 194 4.89 -21.38 8.72
C MET A 194 4.41 -20.14 9.50
N GLU A 195 4.33 -19.00 8.82
CA GLU A 195 3.67 -17.78 9.29
C GLU A 195 2.28 -17.66 8.67
N GLY A 196 1.37 -17.00 9.38
CA GLY A 196 0.03 -16.76 8.91
C GLY A 196 -0.91 -17.96 9.11
N PRO A 197 -2.14 -17.91 8.56
CA PRO A 197 -2.69 -16.78 7.79
C PRO A 197 -2.79 -15.50 8.63
N TYR A 198 -2.93 -14.34 8.00
CA TYR A 198 -3.00 -13.05 8.69
C TYR A 198 -3.91 -12.08 7.93
N GLY A 199 -4.79 -11.34 8.61
CA GLY A 199 -5.60 -10.33 7.96
C GLY A 199 -4.80 -9.10 7.55
N ASP A 200 -4.73 -8.83 6.24
CA ASP A 200 -3.92 -7.76 5.68
C ASP A 200 -4.72 -6.57 5.16
N HIS A 201 -4.02 -5.54 4.69
CA HIS A 201 -4.60 -4.28 4.22
C HIS A 201 -5.39 -4.39 2.91
N PHE A 202 -5.39 -5.54 2.22
CA PHE A 202 -6.33 -5.80 1.12
C PHE A 202 -7.71 -6.20 1.66
N GLY A 203 -7.88 -6.30 2.98
CA GLY A 203 -9.13 -6.70 3.61
C GLY A 203 -9.46 -8.18 3.45
N HIS A 204 -8.46 -9.01 3.16
CA HIS A 204 -8.56 -10.46 3.05
C HIS A 204 -7.48 -11.12 3.92
N TYR A 205 -7.59 -12.43 4.13
CA TYR A 205 -6.53 -13.20 4.80
C TYR A 205 -5.36 -13.47 3.84
N SER A 206 -4.16 -12.99 4.16
CA SER A 206 -2.94 -13.47 3.51
C SER A 206 -2.81 -14.99 3.71
N LEU A 207 -2.39 -15.69 2.66
CA LEU A 207 -2.09 -17.13 2.76
C LEU A 207 -0.88 -17.37 3.67
N ALA A 208 -0.90 -18.51 4.38
CA ALA A 208 0.23 -18.93 5.19
C ALA A 208 1.42 -19.35 4.31
N ALA A 209 2.64 -18.96 4.70
CA ALA A 209 3.85 -19.35 3.99
C ALA A 209 5.06 -19.50 4.93
N PRO A 210 6.13 -20.23 4.53
CA PRO A 210 7.34 -20.32 5.31
C PRO A 210 8.14 -19.00 5.34
N PHE A 211 8.37 -18.45 6.53
CA PHE A 211 9.21 -17.27 6.77
C PHE A 211 10.35 -17.54 7.75
N PRO A 212 11.45 -16.77 7.70
CA PRO A 212 12.55 -16.89 8.65
C PRO A 212 12.11 -16.78 10.11
N VAL A 213 12.76 -17.53 10.99
CA VAL A 213 12.49 -17.49 12.44
C VAL A 213 13.37 -16.43 13.10
N PHE A 214 12.79 -15.54 13.89
CA PHE A 214 13.53 -14.65 14.78
C PHE A 214 13.54 -15.24 16.19
N ARG A 215 14.75 -15.47 16.73
CA ARG A 215 14.97 -15.94 18.10
C ARG A 215 15.28 -14.75 19.00
N VAL A 216 14.37 -14.46 19.91
CA VAL A 216 14.50 -13.39 20.89
C VAL A 216 15.37 -13.89 22.05
N GLY A 217 16.48 -13.20 22.32
CA GLY A 217 17.33 -13.48 23.46
C GLY A 217 16.96 -12.66 24.69
N ARG A 218 16.67 -11.36 24.48
CA ARG A 218 16.38 -10.39 25.55
C ARG A 218 15.27 -9.43 25.14
N ILE A 219 14.51 -8.95 26.12
CA ILE A 219 13.55 -7.86 25.94
C ILE A 219 13.97 -6.71 26.85
N TRP A 220 14.40 -5.61 26.26
CA TRP A 220 14.70 -4.36 26.96
C TRP A 220 13.45 -3.49 27.01
N HIS A 221 13.21 -2.79 28.10
CA HIS A 221 12.08 -1.87 28.20
C HIS A 221 12.29 -0.73 29.20
N ARG A 222 11.57 0.38 28.96
CA ARG A 222 11.49 1.49 29.90
C ARG A 222 10.58 1.16 31.09
N ASP A 223 10.53 2.06 32.06
CA ASP A 223 9.56 1.95 33.17
C ASP A 223 8.14 2.24 32.65
N ASN A 224 7.16 1.42 33.04
CA ASN A 224 5.76 1.52 32.61
C ASN A 224 5.58 1.62 31.08
N PRO A 225 6.07 0.63 30.32
CA PRO A 225 6.14 0.73 28.87
C PRO A 225 4.76 0.57 28.22
N VAL A 226 4.56 1.26 27.09
CA VAL A 226 3.35 1.23 26.26
C VAL A 226 3.60 0.36 25.03
N PHE A 227 2.73 -0.63 24.80
CA PHE A 227 2.87 -1.53 23.65
C PHE A 227 2.01 -1.03 22.48
N PRO A 228 2.62 -0.63 21.34
CA PRO A 228 1.85 -0.19 20.18
C PRO A 228 1.23 -1.39 19.45
N ILE A 229 0.00 -1.22 19.00
CA ILE A 229 -0.71 -2.18 18.15
C ILE A 229 -1.24 -1.36 16.97
N ALA A 230 -0.92 -1.79 15.76
CA ALA A 230 -1.65 -1.38 14.56
C ALA A 230 -2.58 -2.51 14.12
N VAL A 231 -3.81 -2.17 13.74
CA VAL A 231 -4.76 -3.10 13.11
C VAL A 231 -4.94 -2.71 11.65
N VAL A 232 -4.71 -3.68 10.76
CA VAL A 232 -4.92 -3.53 9.31
C VAL A 232 -6.01 -4.50 8.88
N GLY A 233 -6.69 -4.20 7.78
CA GLY A 233 -7.80 -5.02 7.34
C GLY A 233 -8.65 -4.37 6.26
N LYS A 234 -9.96 -4.70 6.29
CA LYS A 234 -10.93 -4.12 5.35
C LYS A 234 -11.01 -2.60 5.59
N PRO A 235 -10.83 -1.76 4.54
CA PRO A 235 -10.74 -0.32 4.71
C PRO A 235 -12.07 0.28 5.23
N PRO A 236 -12.01 1.38 5.99
CA PRO A 236 -10.81 2.11 6.42
C PRO A 236 -10.17 1.53 7.68
N GLN A 237 -8.84 1.63 7.81
CA GLN A 237 -8.06 1.27 9.01
C GLN A 237 -6.96 2.31 9.28
N GLU A 238 -6.17 2.13 10.36
CA GLU A 238 -5.16 3.11 10.81
C GLU A 238 -4.07 3.39 9.76
N ASP A 239 -3.78 2.41 8.91
CA ASP A 239 -2.86 2.51 7.78
C ASP A 239 -3.30 3.51 6.71
N GLN A 240 -4.60 3.84 6.63
CA GLN A 240 -5.10 4.93 5.78
C GLN A 240 -4.40 6.24 6.09
N VAL A 241 -4.46 6.68 7.35
CA VAL A 241 -3.96 7.99 7.77
C VAL A 241 -2.46 8.09 7.53
N ILE A 242 -1.75 6.98 7.76
CA ILE A 242 -0.33 6.87 7.51
C ILE A 242 -0.04 6.99 6.01
N GLY A 243 -0.72 6.21 5.17
CA GLY A 243 -0.52 6.22 3.72
C GLY A 243 -0.84 7.56 3.07
N ASP A 244 -1.94 8.20 3.46
CA ASP A 244 -2.32 9.54 2.97
C ASP A 244 -1.22 10.56 3.30
N ALA A 245 -0.70 10.55 4.53
CA ALA A 245 0.39 11.43 4.94
C ALA A 245 1.69 11.18 4.14
N VAL A 246 2.04 9.91 3.88
CA VAL A 246 3.22 9.55 3.08
C VAL A 246 3.14 10.15 1.67
N GLN A 247 1.98 10.01 1.02
CA GLN A 247 1.77 10.52 -0.33
C GLN A 247 1.90 12.04 -0.38
N GLU A 248 1.29 12.76 0.56
CA GLU A 248 1.37 14.22 0.65
C GLU A 248 2.79 14.72 0.94
N MET A 249 3.54 13.98 1.75
CA MET A 249 4.92 14.33 2.09
C MET A 249 5.86 14.19 0.89
N LEU A 250 5.66 13.14 0.07
CA LEU A 250 6.57 12.79 -1.02
C LEU A 250 6.19 13.42 -2.36
N LEU A 251 4.93 13.77 -2.60
CA LEU A 251 4.46 14.34 -3.86
C LEU A 251 5.29 15.54 -4.34
N PRO A 252 5.62 16.56 -3.52
CA PRO A 252 6.42 17.69 -4.00
C PRO A 252 7.84 17.29 -4.45
N LEU A 253 8.43 16.28 -3.80
CA LEU A 253 9.73 15.76 -4.21
C LEU A 253 9.63 15.02 -5.54
N LEU A 254 8.56 14.25 -5.75
CA LEU A 254 8.29 13.58 -7.03
C LEU A 254 8.14 14.60 -8.17
N LYS A 255 7.49 15.74 -7.92
CA LYS A 255 7.33 16.83 -8.92
C LYS A 255 8.65 17.46 -9.36
N VAL A 256 9.67 17.46 -8.52
CA VAL A 256 11.02 17.94 -8.90
C VAL A 256 11.63 17.01 -9.96
N MET A 257 11.40 15.70 -9.84
CA MET A 257 11.91 14.69 -10.78
C MET A 257 11.00 14.52 -12.01
N HIS A 258 9.69 14.68 -11.82
CA HIS A 258 8.63 14.50 -12.82
C HIS A 258 7.75 15.75 -12.87
N PRO A 259 8.24 16.86 -13.45
CA PRO A 259 7.53 18.14 -13.45
C PRO A 259 6.21 18.12 -14.25
N GLU A 260 5.98 17.10 -15.08
CA GLU A 260 4.68 16.86 -15.71
C GLU A 260 3.61 16.36 -14.74
N VAL A 261 3.97 15.78 -13.59
CA VAL A 261 3.00 15.27 -12.61
C VAL A 261 2.41 16.43 -11.82
N HIS A 262 1.10 16.64 -11.97
CA HIS A 262 0.35 17.65 -11.24
C HIS A 262 -0.16 17.13 -9.89
N ASP A 263 -0.62 15.89 -9.81
CA ASP A 263 -1.03 15.21 -8.57
C ASP A 263 -0.88 13.69 -8.75
N LEU A 264 -0.78 12.97 -7.64
CA LEU A 264 -0.71 11.50 -7.63
C LEU A 264 -1.41 10.98 -6.38
N TRP A 265 -2.29 9.99 -6.56
CA TRP A 265 -3.07 9.41 -5.47
C TRP A 265 -3.28 7.90 -5.64
N ALA A 266 -2.68 7.14 -4.75
CA ALA A 266 -2.92 5.73 -4.51
C ALA A 266 -4.12 5.59 -3.57
N TYR A 267 -5.15 4.88 -4.02
CA TYR A 267 -6.42 4.77 -3.31
C TYR A 267 -6.33 3.74 -2.19
N MET A 268 -6.49 4.19 -0.95
CA MET A 268 -6.52 3.33 0.23
C MET A 268 -7.66 2.32 0.17
N GLU A 269 -8.80 2.72 -0.39
CA GLU A 269 -9.95 1.84 -0.61
C GLU A 269 -9.59 0.62 -1.46
N ALA A 270 -8.57 0.75 -2.33
CA ALA A 270 -8.02 -0.31 -3.16
C ALA A 270 -6.76 -0.96 -2.56
N GLY A 271 -6.50 -0.79 -1.27
CA GLY A 271 -5.29 -1.28 -0.60
C GLY A 271 -4.01 -0.55 -1.02
N PHE A 272 -4.13 0.72 -1.45
CA PHE A 272 -3.07 1.57 -2.04
C PHE A 272 -2.49 1.06 -3.37
N HIS A 273 -2.05 -0.20 -3.42
CA HIS A 273 -1.32 -0.76 -4.55
C HIS A 273 -2.22 -1.28 -5.69
N ASN A 274 -3.55 -1.32 -5.56
CA ASN A 274 -4.38 -1.79 -6.68
C ASN A 274 -4.89 -0.68 -7.61
N LEU A 275 -4.97 0.57 -7.14
CA LEU A 275 -5.44 1.70 -7.93
C LEU A 275 -4.61 2.96 -7.67
N LEU A 276 -3.92 3.42 -8.71
CA LEU A 276 -3.15 4.65 -8.74
C LEU A 276 -3.75 5.61 -9.77
N VAL A 277 -4.01 6.85 -9.35
CA VAL A 277 -4.40 7.92 -10.27
C VAL A 277 -3.27 8.94 -10.35
N ILE A 278 -2.87 9.28 -11.57
CA ILE A 278 -1.82 10.29 -11.82
C ILE A 278 -2.44 11.40 -12.67
N SER A 279 -2.45 12.61 -12.11
CA SER A 279 -2.84 13.81 -12.83
C SER A 279 -1.59 14.37 -13.53
N VAL A 280 -1.63 14.51 -14.86
CA VAL A 280 -0.46 14.83 -15.68
C VAL A 280 -0.74 16.03 -16.59
N HIS A 281 0.14 17.02 -16.55
CA HIS A 281 0.16 18.10 -17.54
C HIS A 281 0.98 17.68 -18.76
N GLN A 282 0.31 17.29 -19.84
CA GLN A 282 0.96 16.88 -21.08
C GLN A 282 1.56 18.07 -21.85
N ARG A 283 2.88 18.06 -22.04
CA ARG A 283 3.66 19.04 -22.83
C ARG A 283 3.78 18.60 -24.29
N PHE A 284 3.68 17.31 -24.54
CA PHE A 284 3.66 16.68 -25.85
C PHE A 284 2.75 15.45 -25.83
N GLY A 285 2.39 14.95 -27.01
CA GLY A 285 1.44 13.85 -27.15
C GLY A 285 1.90 12.59 -26.41
N LYS A 286 0.96 11.98 -25.66
CA LYS A 286 1.14 10.74 -24.89
C LYS A 286 2.25 10.81 -23.83
N GLU A 287 2.58 12.01 -23.35
CA GLU A 287 3.47 12.19 -22.21
C GLU A 287 2.91 11.50 -20.94
N ALA A 288 1.58 11.45 -20.78
CA ALA A 288 0.96 10.77 -19.65
C ALA A 288 1.31 9.27 -19.59
N ILE A 289 1.46 8.60 -20.74
CA ILE A 289 1.88 7.19 -20.82
C ILE A 289 3.32 7.02 -20.31
N LYS A 290 4.22 7.96 -20.62
CA LYS A 290 5.59 7.96 -20.08
C LYS A 290 5.56 8.01 -18.55
N SER A 291 4.72 8.86 -17.96
CA SER A 291 4.56 8.95 -16.50
C SER A 291 3.97 7.67 -15.90
N ALA A 292 2.99 7.02 -16.55
CA ALA A 292 2.48 5.73 -16.11
C ALA A 292 3.57 4.65 -16.10
N LEU A 293 4.35 4.52 -17.17
CA LEU A 293 5.42 3.52 -17.25
C LEU A 293 6.54 3.78 -16.24
N TRP A 294 6.87 5.04 -15.97
CA TRP A 294 7.75 5.40 -14.86
C TRP A 294 7.19 4.92 -13.52
N ALA A 295 5.94 5.26 -13.19
CA ALA A 295 5.33 4.88 -11.93
C ALA A 295 5.31 3.35 -11.75
N LEU A 296 5.02 2.61 -12.83
CA LEU A 296 5.04 1.14 -12.82
C LEU A 296 6.45 0.52 -12.71
N GLY A 297 7.51 1.30 -12.92
CA GLY A 297 8.90 0.88 -12.72
C GLY A 297 9.54 1.39 -11.43
N GLU A 298 8.86 2.27 -10.67
CA GLU A 298 9.46 3.02 -9.58
C GLU A 298 9.05 2.48 -8.20
N GLY A 299 10.05 2.07 -7.40
CA GLY A 299 9.91 1.81 -5.96
C GLY A 299 8.62 1.08 -5.55
N GLN A 300 7.82 1.71 -4.69
CA GLN A 300 6.52 1.18 -4.25
C GLN A 300 5.40 1.38 -5.28
N LEU A 301 5.50 2.39 -6.15
CA LEU A 301 4.49 2.65 -7.17
C LEU A 301 4.42 1.50 -8.20
N ALA A 302 5.52 0.76 -8.38
CA ALA A 302 5.58 -0.43 -9.23
C ALA A 302 4.60 -1.54 -8.80
N LEU A 303 4.11 -1.52 -7.56
CA LEU A 303 3.08 -2.45 -7.08
C LEU A 303 1.69 -2.12 -7.64
N SER A 304 1.48 -0.92 -8.18
CA SER A 304 0.20 -0.45 -8.76
C SER A 304 -0.35 -1.42 -9.81
N LYS A 305 -1.56 -1.95 -9.60
CA LYS A 305 -2.24 -2.83 -10.56
C LYS A 305 -2.93 -2.07 -11.68
N VAL A 306 -3.67 -1.03 -11.33
CA VAL A 306 -4.42 -0.17 -12.24
C VAL A 306 -3.89 1.24 -12.15
N VAL A 307 -3.48 1.81 -13.28
CA VAL A 307 -3.07 3.21 -13.37
C VAL A 307 -4.06 3.98 -14.23
N VAL A 308 -4.67 5.03 -13.69
CA VAL A 308 -5.53 5.94 -14.45
C VAL A 308 -4.83 7.29 -14.58
N LEU A 309 -4.73 7.78 -15.82
CA LEU A 309 -4.14 9.07 -16.14
C LEU A 309 -5.25 10.09 -16.38
N VAL A 310 -5.14 11.27 -15.78
CA VAL A 310 -6.13 12.35 -15.91
C VAL A 310 -5.46 13.71 -16.12
N ASP A 311 -6.20 14.69 -16.63
CA ASP A 311 -5.70 16.06 -16.79
C ASP A 311 -5.46 16.76 -15.43
N PRO A 312 -4.70 17.88 -15.39
CA PRO A 312 -4.44 18.67 -14.18
C PRO A 312 -5.69 19.18 -13.46
N GLU A 313 -6.77 19.43 -14.20
CA GLU A 313 -8.03 19.96 -13.67
C GLU A 313 -8.87 18.90 -12.94
N VAL A 314 -8.54 17.62 -13.11
CA VAL A 314 -9.23 16.50 -12.45
C VAL A 314 -8.59 16.26 -11.09
N ASN A 315 -9.42 16.29 -10.03
CA ASN A 315 -8.95 15.96 -8.69
C ASN A 315 -8.69 14.44 -8.60
N ALA A 316 -7.40 14.05 -8.65
CA ALA A 316 -6.95 12.66 -8.61
C ALA A 316 -7.38 11.91 -7.34
N ARG A 317 -7.69 12.63 -6.25
CA ARG A 317 -8.08 12.09 -4.95
C ARG A 317 -9.59 11.86 -4.82
N ARG A 318 -10.39 12.32 -5.79
CA ARG A 318 -11.84 12.16 -5.79
C ARG A 318 -12.24 11.25 -6.93
N PHE A 319 -12.49 9.97 -6.61
CA PHE A 319 -12.90 8.98 -7.61
C PHE A 319 -14.08 9.41 -8.50
N PRO A 320 -15.11 10.13 -7.99
CA PRO A 320 -16.16 10.69 -8.85
C PRO A 320 -15.64 11.59 -9.98
N ASP A 321 -14.58 12.36 -9.74
CA ASP A 321 -14.00 13.28 -10.70
C ASP A 321 -13.18 12.50 -11.75
N VAL A 322 -12.50 11.43 -11.31
CA VAL A 322 -11.78 10.47 -12.17
C VAL A 322 -12.74 9.72 -13.09
N LEU A 323 -13.88 9.23 -12.59
CA LEU A 323 -14.89 8.57 -13.42
C LEU A 323 -15.48 9.50 -14.48
N ARG A 324 -15.66 10.79 -14.17
CA ARG A 324 -16.11 11.77 -15.18
C ARG A 324 -15.05 12.01 -16.25
N ALA A 325 -13.77 11.99 -15.89
CA ALA A 325 -12.68 12.06 -16.86
C ALA A 325 -12.64 10.84 -17.78
N ILE A 326 -12.75 9.62 -17.22
CA ILE A 326 -12.86 8.37 -17.99
C ILE A 326 -14.03 8.47 -18.97
N ARG A 327 -15.20 8.88 -18.50
CA ARG A 327 -16.40 9.01 -19.35
C ARG A 327 -16.19 9.94 -20.54
N ALA A 328 -15.50 11.06 -20.33
CA ALA A 328 -15.34 12.08 -21.35
C ALA A 328 -14.24 11.75 -22.37
N ASN A 329 -13.19 11.05 -21.94
CA ASN A 329 -11.93 11.01 -22.67
C ASN A 329 -11.43 9.61 -23.04
N PHE A 330 -11.92 8.56 -22.39
CA PHE A 330 -11.37 7.20 -22.59
C PHE A 330 -11.92 6.57 -23.88
N ASP A 331 -11.04 6.38 -24.86
CA ASP A 331 -11.29 5.52 -26.02
C ASP A 331 -10.40 4.26 -25.92
N PRO A 332 -10.98 3.07 -25.65
CA PRO A 332 -10.19 1.85 -25.44
C PRO A 332 -9.37 1.41 -26.66
N SER A 333 -9.67 1.93 -27.86
CA SER A 333 -8.89 1.66 -29.06
C SER A 333 -7.52 2.34 -29.08
N GLU A 334 -7.35 3.42 -28.30
CA GLU A 334 -6.10 4.22 -28.24
C GLU A 334 -5.57 4.46 -26.81
N ASP A 335 -6.41 4.27 -25.80
CA ASP A 335 -6.19 4.73 -24.43
C ASP A 335 -6.12 3.61 -23.38
N PHE A 336 -6.07 2.35 -23.82
CA PHE A 336 -5.93 1.19 -22.94
C PHE A 336 -4.63 0.44 -23.22
N ILE A 337 -3.87 0.15 -22.16
CA ILE A 337 -2.69 -0.72 -22.25
C ILE A 337 -2.83 -1.83 -21.21
N LEU A 338 -2.78 -3.07 -21.67
CA LEU A 338 -2.69 -4.26 -20.82
C LEU A 338 -1.24 -4.76 -20.80
N LEU A 339 -0.71 -4.99 -19.60
CA LEU A 339 0.62 -5.54 -19.37
C LEU A 339 0.47 -6.90 -18.67
N PRO A 340 0.40 -8.02 -19.42
CA PRO A 340 0.34 -9.34 -18.81
C PRO A 340 1.73 -9.79 -18.32
N GLY A 341 1.76 -10.61 -17.26
CA GLY A 341 2.99 -11.26 -16.80
C GLY A 341 3.99 -10.33 -16.13
N THR A 342 3.51 -9.37 -15.34
CA THR A 342 4.32 -8.44 -14.56
C THR A 342 4.63 -8.98 -13.17
N SER A 343 5.60 -8.37 -12.49
CA SER A 343 5.66 -8.48 -11.03
C SER A 343 4.41 -7.88 -10.39
N GLN A 344 4.03 -8.40 -9.24
CA GLN A 344 2.88 -7.93 -8.47
C GLN A 344 3.16 -8.03 -6.96
N ASP A 345 2.36 -7.33 -6.17
CA ASP A 345 2.41 -7.42 -4.70
C ASP A 345 2.30 -8.88 -4.24
N THR A 346 3.08 -9.24 -3.22
CA THR A 346 3.03 -10.56 -2.57
C THR A 346 1.64 -10.86 -2.00
N LEU A 347 0.89 -9.84 -1.61
CA LEU A 347 -0.45 -9.97 -1.05
C LEU A 347 -1.54 -10.09 -2.12
N ASP A 348 -1.24 -9.76 -3.38
CA ASP A 348 -2.21 -9.89 -4.46
C ASP A 348 -2.38 -11.38 -4.84
N PHE A 349 -3.48 -11.95 -4.38
CA PHE A 349 -3.88 -13.32 -4.67
C PHE A 349 -4.61 -13.47 -6.01
N THR A 350 -4.92 -12.36 -6.69
CA THR A 350 -5.86 -12.39 -7.81
C THR A 350 -5.32 -13.20 -8.97
N SER A 351 -4.01 -13.24 -9.24
CA SER A 351 -3.44 -14.02 -10.35
C SER A 351 -3.32 -15.54 -10.11
N TYR A 352 -3.57 -16.01 -8.88
CA TYR A 352 -3.20 -17.34 -8.37
C TYR A 352 -1.69 -17.65 -8.37
N ARG A 353 -0.84 -16.64 -8.59
CA ARG A 353 0.62 -16.79 -8.59
C ARG A 353 1.25 -15.72 -7.70
N MET A 354 1.93 -16.17 -6.65
CA MET A 354 2.63 -15.26 -5.73
C MET A 354 3.64 -14.37 -6.50
N ASN A 355 3.59 -13.06 -6.25
CA ASN A 355 4.46 -12.03 -6.83
C ASN A 355 4.35 -11.83 -8.36
N LEU A 356 3.39 -12.47 -9.03
CA LEU A 356 3.18 -12.36 -10.48
C LEU A 356 1.74 -11.97 -10.76
N GLY A 357 1.49 -11.18 -11.79
CA GLY A 357 0.13 -10.80 -12.17
C GLY A 357 0.12 -10.02 -13.47
N SER A 358 -0.86 -9.15 -13.59
CA SER A 358 -1.03 -8.28 -14.76
C SER A 358 -1.40 -6.87 -14.32
N LYS A 359 -1.03 -5.88 -15.12
CA LYS A 359 -1.32 -4.47 -14.87
C LYS A 359 -2.08 -3.87 -16.03
N MET A 360 -2.84 -2.80 -15.78
CA MET A 360 -3.49 -2.04 -16.84
C MET A 360 -3.33 -0.53 -16.65
N ILE A 361 -3.29 0.18 -17.78
CA ILE A 361 -3.23 1.65 -17.84
C ILE A 361 -4.46 2.13 -18.61
N ILE A 362 -5.17 3.10 -18.04
CA ILE A 362 -6.31 3.81 -18.64
C ILE A 362 -5.91 5.28 -18.82
N ASP A 363 -5.79 5.73 -20.06
CA ASP A 363 -5.47 7.12 -20.41
C ASP A 363 -6.75 7.96 -20.58
N ALA A 364 -7.24 8.53 -19.48
CA ALA A 364 -8.40 9.41 -19.47
C ALA A 364 -8.02 10.90 -19.62
N THR A 365 -6.85 11.21 -20.20
CA THR A 365 -6.45 12.59 -20.50
C THR A 365 -7.15 13.12 -21.75
N SER A 366 -7.47 14.42 -21.74
CA SER A 366 -8.17 15.10 -22.82
C SER A 366 -7.37 15.10 -24.12
N LYS A 367 -8.05 14.86 -25.24
CA LYS A 367 -7.45 14.91 -26.59
C LYS A 367 -7.51 16.32 -27.23
N LYS A 368 -8.22 17.28 -26.61
CA LYS A 368 -8.46 18.66 -27.10
C LYS A 368 -8.08 19.70 -26.04
N LYS A 369 -7.72 20.93 -26.47
CA LYS A 369 -7.43 22.10 -25.58
C LYS A 369 -8.57 22.39 -24.58
N PRO A 370 -8.26 22.94 -23.38
CA PRO A 370 -9.17 23.02 -22.24
C PRO A 370 -10.39 23.90 -22.57
N GLY A 371 -11.58 23.34 -22.42
CA GLY A 371 -12.81 24.02 -22.80
C GLY A 371 -14.05 23.15 -22.62
N GLY A 372 -14.43 22.89 -21.37
CA GLY A 372 -15.79 22.47 -21.00
C GLY A 372 -16.14 21.01 -21.27
N PHE A 373 -16.76 20.39 -20.27
CA PHE A 373 -17.30 19.04 -20.33
C PHE A 373 -18.59 19.03 -21.15
N THR A 374 -18.66 18.22 -22.20
CA THR A 374 -19.94 17.80 -22.78
C THR A 374 -20.03 16.29 -22.65
N VAL A 375 -20.70 15.84 -21.60
CA VAL A 375 -21.23 14.47 -21.52
C VAL A 375 -22.42 14.45 -22.46
N GLU A 376 -22.30 13.83 -23.63
CA GLU A 376 -23.50 13.52 -24.41
C GLU A 376 -24.43 12.67 -23.53
N ASN A 377 -25.73 12.98 -23.56
CA ASN A 377 -26.73 12.30 -22.74
C ASN A 377 -27.01 10.92 -23.36
N ILE A 378 -26.09 9.99 -23.16
CA ILE A 378 -26.18 8.61 -23.62
C ILE A 378 -27.05 7.88 -22.60
N GLY A 379 -28.25 7.48 -23.02
CA GLY A 379 -29.34 6.84 -22.26
C GLY A 379 -29.08 6.35 -20.83
N ARG A 380 -30.05 6.56 -19.93
CA ARG A 380 -29.99 6.02 -18.56
C ARG A 380 -30.04 4.50 -18.58
N VAL A 381 -29.03 3.85 -17.99
CA VAL A 381 -29.13 2.45 -17.59
C VAL A 381 -30.01 2.37 -16.36
N ASN A 382 -31.15 1.68 -16.45
CA ASN A 382 -31.98 1.39 -15.30
C ASN A 382 -31.48 0.09 -14.63
N ALA A 383 -31.07 0.20 -13.37
CA ALA A 383 -30.61 -0.94 -12.57
C ALA A 383 -31.65 -2.08 -12.50
N GLU A 384 -32.94 -1.75 -12.46
CA GLU A 384 -34.02 -2.75 -12.43
C GLU A 384 -34.11 -3.56 -13.72
N ASP A 385 -33.82 -2.94 -14.87
CA ASP A 385 -33.82 -3.62 -16.16
C ASP A 385 -32.58 -4.50 -16.32
N VAL A 386 -31.44 -4.06 -15.78
CA VAL A 386 -30.20 -4.87 -15.70
C VAL A 386 -30.40 -6.09 -14.81
N ALA A 387 -31.08 -5.94 -13.66
CA ALA A 387 -31.36 -7.06 -12.76
C ALA A 387 -32.24 -8.16 -13.39
N ARG A 388 -32.98 -7.87 -14.46
CA ARG A 388 -33.80 -8.85 -15.18
C ARG A 388 -33.04 -9.64 -16.24
N LEU A 389 -31.81 -9.23 -16.58
CA LEU A 389 -31.00 -9.89 -17.63
C LEU A 389 -30.55 -11.29 -17.23
N ASP A 390 -30.29 -11.51 -15.95
CA ASP A 390 -29.90 -12.80 -15.42
C ASP A 390 -30.38 -12.94 -13.97
N SER A 391 -31.00 -14.08 -13.64
CA SER A 391 -31.49 -14.37 -12.29
C SER A 391 -30.41 -14.37 -11.19
N ARG A 392 -29.13 -14.42 -11.57
CA ARG A 392 -27.99 -14.35 -10.65
C ARG A 392 -27.67 -12.92 -10.22
N ILE A 393 -28.17 -11.89 -10.92
CA ILE A 393 -28.01 -10.49 -10.53
C ILE A 393 -28.94 -10.21 -9.34
N VAL A 394 -28.36 -9.72 -8.25
CA VAL A 394 -29.07 -9.41 -7.00
C VAL A 394 -29.44 -7.93 -6.96
N ASP A 395 -28.53 -7.08 -7.41
CA ASP A 395 -28.67 -5.64 -7.39
C ASP A 395 -27.75 -5.02 -8.46
N ALA A 396 -27.99 -3.76 -8.81
CA ALA A 396 -27.14 -3.03 -9.74
C ALA A 396 -27.11 -1.53 -9.40
N ARG A 397 -25.97 -0.88 -9.63
CA ARG A 397 -25.78 0.55 -9.40
C ARG A 397 -25.03 1.19 -10.55
N LEU A 398 -25.59 2.27 -11.08
CA LEU A 398 -24.87 3.14 -12.00
C LEU A 398 -24.11 4.21 -11.20
N VAL A 399 -22.80 4.24 -11.36
CA VAL A 399 -21.89 5.13 -10.64
C VAL A 399 -21.41 6.23 -11.59
N HIS A 400 -21.88 7.45 -11.35
CA HIS A 400 -21.52 8.67 -12.09
C HIS A 400 -21.73 8.61 -13.61
N ASP A 401 -22.72 7.83 -14.08
CA ASP A 401 -23.00 7.60 -15.51
C ASP A 401 -21.80 7.02 -16.31
N THR A 402 -20.77 6.53 -15.60
CA THR A 402 -19.52 6.01 -16.19
C THR A 402 -19.38 4.52 -15.98
N MET A 403 -19.71 4.03 -14.77
CA MET A 403 -19.44 2.66 -14.36
C MET A 403 -20.72 2.00 -13.88
N LEU A 404 -21.16 0.95 -14.58
CA LEU A 404 -22.26 0.10 -14.14
C LEU A 404 -21.70 -1.02 -13.28
N VAL A 405 -22.10 -1.09 -12.02
CA VAL A 405 -21.73 -2.18 -11.12
C VAL A 405 -22.92 -3.11 -10.94
N VAL A 406 -22.74 -4.40 -11.21
CA VAL A 406 -23.75 -5.44 -11.00
C VAL A 406 -23.30 -6.35 -9.86
N GLN A 407 -24.17 -6.53 -8.87
CA GLN A 407 -23.93 -7.46 -7.77
C GLN A 407 -24.47 -8.84 -8.16
N VAL A 408 -23.63 -9.86 -8.16
CA VAL A 408 -23.93 -11.18 -8.74
C VAL A 408 -23.67 -12.29 -7.73
N ARG A 409 -24.58 -13.28 -7.62
CA ARG A 409 -24.45 -14.42 -6.69
C ARG A 409 -23.33 -15.39 -7.05
N SER A 410 -23.13 -15.65 -8.34
CA SER A 410 -22.13 -16.60 -8.86
C SER A 410 -21.82 -16.29 -10.32
N ASP A 411 -20.67 -16.79 -10.80
CA ASP A 411 -20.29 -16.78 -12.22
C ASP A 411 -20.34 -15.37 -12.84
N GLY A 412 -19.66 -14.41 -12.19
CA GLY A 412 -19.63 -13.01 -12.61
C GLY A 412 -19.25 -12.85 -14.09
N ARG A 413 -18.20 -13.55 -14.53
CA ARG A 413 -17.79 -13.63 -15.94
C ARG A 413 -18.95 -13.96 -16.88
N ASP A 414 -19.67 -15.06 -16.65
CA ASP A 414 -20.78 -15.50 -17.50
C ASP A 414 -21.91 -14.47 -17.57
N VAL A 415 -22.19 -13.79 -16.44
CA VAL A 415 -23.21 -12.74 -16.40
C VAL A 415 -22.76 -11.53 -17.23
N LEU A 416 -21.50 -11.11 -17.10
CA LEU A 416 -20.94 -10.01 -17.89
C LEU A 416 -20.89 -10.36 -19.38
N GLU A 417 -20.55 -11.60 -19.74
CA GLU A 417 -20.55 -12.07 -21.14
C GLU A 417 -21.95 -12.06 -21.76
N LYS A 418 -23.02 -12.24 -20.98
CA LYS A 418 -24.39 -12.01 -21.48
C LYS A 418 -24.67 -10.54 -21.75
N MET A 419 -24.07 -9.63 -20.98
CA MET A 419 -24.23 -8.19 -21.18
C MET A 419 -23.52 -7.69 -22.45
N LEU A 420 -22.46 -8.36 -22.90
CA LEU A 420 -21.82 -8.11 -24.21
C LEU A 420 -22.81 -8.23 -25.37
N ASN A 421 -23.79 -9.12 -25.23
CA ASN A 421 -24.76 -9.45 -26.28
C ASN A 421 -25.99 -8.52 -26.27
N LEU A 422 -26.00 -7.48 -25.44
CA LEU A 422 -27.06 -6.48 -25.45
C LEU A 422 -26.95 -5.61 -26.71
N ASP A 423 -28.08 -5.40 -27.37
CA ASP A 423 -28.19 -4.49 -28.51
C ASP A 423 -29.23 -3.40 -28.20
N PRO A 424 -28.80 -2.15 -27.92
CA PRO A 424 -27.42 -1.67 -27.88
C PRO A 424 -26.67 -2.09 -26.59
N PRO A 425 -25.32 -2.11 -26.60
CA PRO A 425 -24.52 -2.36 -25.40
C PRO A 425 -24.76 -1.27 -24.35
N PRO A 426 -24.46 -1.55 -23.07
CA PRO A 426 -24.60 -0.56 -22.00
C PRO A 426 -23.86 0.73 -22.35
N PRO A 427 -24.52 1.91 -22.35
CA PRO A 427 -23.90 3.17 -22.76
C PRO A 427 -22.99 3.74 -21.66
N VAL A 428 -22.08 2.94 -21.12
CA VAL A 428 -21.14 3.26 -20.02
C VAL A 428 -19.71 2.94 -20.46
N SER A 429 -18.71 3.46 -19.75
CA SER A 429 -17.29 3.19 -20.08
C SER A 429 -16.77 1.92 -19.41
N ILE A 430 -17.36 1.54 -18.26
CA ILE A 430 -16.94 0.38 -17.46
C ILE A 430 -18.18 -0.38 -16.99
N VAL A 431 -18.12 -1.71 -17.03
CA VAL A 431 -19.08 -2.61 -16.38
C VAL A 431 -18.32 -3.52 -15.42
N ALA A 432 -18.69 -3.54 -14.15
CA ALA A 432 -18.02 -4.38 -13.14
C ALA A 432 -19.01 -5.32 -12.47
N ALA A 433 -18.66 -6.60 -12.32
CA ALA A 433 -19.39 -7.54 -11.48
C ALA A 433 -18.73 -7.65 -10.10
N VAL A 434 -19.52 -7.59 -9.03
CA VAL A 434 -19.05 -7.76 -7.65
C VAL A 434 -19.88 -8.81 -6.91
N SER A 435 -19.31 -9.40 -5.86
CA SER A 435 -20.00 -10.39 -5.03
C SER A 435 -21.01 -9.76 -4.05
N PRO A 436 -21.97 -10.54 -3.50
CA PRO A 436 -23.04 -10.02 -2.65
C PRO A 436 -22.59 -9.38 -1.32
N ASP A 437 -21.35 -9.61 -0.91
CA ASP A 437 -20.74 -9.03 0.28
C ASP A 437 -20.24 -7.58 0.07
N VAL A 438 -20.27 -7.09 -1.18
CA VAL A 438 -19.88 -5.72 -1.54
C VAL A 438 -21.11 -4.81 -1.51
N PRO A 439 -21.25 -3.92 -0.51
CA PRO A 439 -22.36 -2.98 -0.45
C PRO A 439 -22.24 -1.94 -1.57
N LEU A 440 -23.24 -1.88 -2.46
CA LEU A 440 -23.19 -0.99 -3.61
C LEU A 440 -23.26 0.49 -3.22
N ASP A 441 -23.88 0.83 -2.08
CA ASP A 441 -24.06 2.21 -1.62
C ASP A 441 -22.87 2.82 -0.86
N ASP A 442 -21.95 1.99 -0.38
CA ASP A 442 -20.76 2.43 0.34
C ASP A 442 -19.59 2.65 -0.65
N PRO A 443 -19.15 3.90 -0.88
CA PRO A 443 -18.11 4.18 -1.85
C PRO A 443 -16.76 3.56 -1.50
N VAL A 444 -16.44 3.38 -0.21
CA VAL A 444 -15.17 2.80 0.23
C VAL A 444 -15.17 1.31 -0.06
N LEU A 445 -16.21 0.62 0.39
CA LEU A 445 -16.31 -0.83 0.22
C LEU A 445 -16.60 -1.24 -1.23
N LEU A 446 -17.24 -0.36 -2.02
CA LEU A 446 -17.41 -0.56 -3.45
C LEU A 446 -16.06 -0.59 -4.18
N LEU A 447 -15.18 0.39 -3.93
CA LEU A 447 -13.84 0.41 -4.53
C LEU A 447 -12.99 -0.76 -4.05
N TRP A 448 -13.06 -1.10 -2.77
CA TRP A 448 -12.42 -2.30 -2.23
C TRP A 448 -12.87 -3.56 -2.96
N GLY A 449 -14.18 -3.79 -3.05
CA GLY A 449 -14.75 -4.97 -3.68
C GLY A 449 -14.40 -5.09 -5.16
N ILE A 450 -14.26 -3.96 -5.87
CA ILE A 450 -13.84 -3.93 -7.27
C ILE A 450 -12.32 -4.18 -7.36
N PHE A 451 -11.49 -3.30 -6.83
CA PHE A 451 -10.06 -3.25 -7.19
C PHE A 451 -9.19 -4.31 -6.50
N THR A 452 -9.68 -4.99 -5.46
CA THR A 452 -8.92 -6.05 -4.77
C THR A 452 -9.16 -7.47 -5.30
N ARG A 453 -10.13 -7.68 -6.22
CA ARG A 453 -10.63 -9.03 -6.58
C ARG A 453 -10.45 -9.45 -8.03
N PHE A 454 -9.71 -8.68 -8.83
CA PHE A 454 -9.43 -9.04 -10.22
C PHE A 454 -7.95 -8.94 -10.59
N ASP A 455 -7.52 -9.84 -11.48
CA ASP A 455 -6.27 -9.72 -12.23
C ASP A 455 -6.58 -9.08 -13.59
N CYS A 456 -5.80 -8.07 -14.00
CA CYS A 456 -6.11 -7.30 -15.21
C CYS A 456 -6.19 -8.14 -16.49
N ALA A 457 -5.30 -9.13 -16.70
CA ALA A 457 -5.32 -9.90 -17.94
C ALA A 457 -6.33 -11.04 -17.93
N ARG A 458 -6.61 -11.61 -16.76
CA ARG A 458 -7.56 -12.72 -16.65
C ARG A 458 -9.02 -12.26 -16.59
N ASP A 459 -9.28 -11.21 -15.83
CA ASP A 459 -10.63 -10.89 -15.37
C ASP A 459 -11.21 -9.65 -16.05
N THR A 460 -10.48 -9.04 -16.98
CA THR A 460 -10.97 -7.92 -17.79
C THR A 460 -11.09 -8.28 -19.27
N PHE A 461 -12.03 -7.64 -19.96
CA PHE A 461 -12.30 -7.85 -21.38
C PHE A 461 -13.14 -6.70 -21.95
N PHE A 462 -13.34 -6.71 -23.27
CA PHE A 462 -14.08 -5.71 -24.03
C PHE A 462 -15.10 -6.41 -24.93
N ASP A 463 -15.98 -5.64 -25.59
CA ASP A 463 -16.97 -6.16 -26.54
C ASP A 463 -16.30 -6.84 -27.74
N ASP A 464 -15.28 -6.19 -28.29
CA ASP A 464 -14.51 -6.72 -29.42
C ASP A 464 -13.01 -6.42 -29.27
N VAL A 465 -12.19 -7.29 -29.85
CA VAL A 465 -10.73 -7.18 -29.87
C VAL A 465 -10.21 -7.52 -31.26
N GLU A 466 -9.73 -6.50 -31.97
CA GLU A 466 -9.11 -6.65 -33.28
C GLU A 466 -7.58 -6.59 -33.16
N ILE A 467 -6.86 -7.56 -33.72
CA ILE A 467 -5.40 -7.49 -33.78
C ILE A 467 -4.98 -6.68 -35.01
N ARG A 468 -4.46 -5.46 -34.79
CA ARG A 468 -3.93 -4.59 -35.86
C ARG A 468 -2.40 -4.62 -35.85
N GLY A 469 -1.83 -5.40 -36.77
CA GLY A 469 -0.39 -5.63 -36.79
C GLY A 469 0.04 -6.43 -35.55
N GLY A 470 0.83 -5.82 -34.66
CA GLY A 470 1.37 -6.47 -33.46
C GLY A 470 0.69 -6.11 -32.13
N HIS A 471 -0.41 -5.35 -32.14
CA HIS A 471 -1.11 -4.94 -30.92
C HIS A 471 -2.63 -5.15 -31.03
N PRO A 472 -3.30 -5.45 -29.89
CA PRO A 472 -4.75 -5.50 -29.82
C PRO A 472 -5.35 -4.09 -29.80
N VAL A 473 -6.48 -3.94 -30.48
CA VAL A 473 -7.34 -2.74 -30.48
C VAL A 473 -8.68 -3.16 -29.91
N TYR A 474 -9.10 -2.47 -28.86
CA TYR A 474 -10.29 -2.80 -28.08
C TYR A 474 -11.47 -1.88 -28.46
N SER A 475 -12.69 -2.36 -28.30
CA SER A 475 -13.91 -1.58 -28.55
C SER A 475 -15.00 -1.88 -27.53
N GLY A 476 -15.84 -0.88 -27.24
CA GLY A 476 -16.91 -0.99 -26.26
C GLY A 476 -16.46 -0.73 -24.81
N PRO A 477 -17.33 -0.99 -23.82
CA PRO A 477 -16.99 -0.82 -22.40
C PRO A 477 -15.89 -1.78 -21.95
N LEU A 478 -15.14 -1.38 -20.91
CA LEU A 478 -14.27 -2.28 -20.16
C LEU A 478 -15.10 -3.10 -19.17
N TYR A 479 -15.11 -4.43 -19.32
CA TYR A 479 -15.76 -5.35 -18.39
C TYR A 479 -14.75 -5.86 -17.35
N ILE A 480 -15.15 -5.90 -16.08
CA ILE A 480 -14.30 -6.32 -14.96
C ILE A 480 -15.07 -7.34 -14.13
N ASP A 481 -14.61 -8.59 -14.10
CA ASP A 481 -15.09 -9.58 -13.14
C ASP A 481 -14.33 -9.45 -11.81
N ALA A 482 -14.89 -8.66 -10.89
CA ALA A 482 -14.39 -8.50 -9.52
C ALA A 482 -15.16 -9.36 -8.50
N THR A 483 -15.85 -10.41 -8.96
CA THR A 483 -16.47 -11.37 -8.04
C THR A 483 -15.39 -12.21 -7.33
N MET A 484 -15.75 -12.71 -6.14
CA MET A 484 -14.99 -13.75 -5.45
C MET A 484 -14.84 -14.98 -6.33
N LYS A 485 -13.62 -15.51 -6.39
CA LYS A 485 -13.29 -16.67 -7.22
C LYS A 485 -12.84 -17.85 -6.35
N PRO A 486 -13.03 -19.10 -6.81
CA PRO A 486 -12.58 -20.26 -6.05
C PRO A 486 -11.10 -20.19 -5.67
N GLY A 487 -10.80 -20.33 -4.38
CA GLY A 487 -9.42 -20.27 -3.86
C GLY A 487 -8.93 -18.87 -3.49
N TYR A 488 -9.71 -17.81 -3.74
CA TYR A 488 -9.43 -16.52 -3.13
C TYR A 488 -9.54 -16.61 -1.61
N PRO A 489 -8.66 -15.93 -0.86
CA PRO A 489 -8.79 -15.89 0.59
C PRO A 489 -10.07 -15.19 1.01
N GLU A 490 -10.62 -15.62 2.13
CA GLU A 490 -11.86 -15.05 2.67
C GLU A 490 -11.65 -13.57 3.07
N PRO A 491 -12.67 -12.72 2.87
CA PRO A 491 -12.66 -11.36 3.39
C PRO A 491 -12.60 -11.33 4.92
N LEU A 492 -11.98 -10.31 5.47
CA LEU A 492 -11.87 -10.13 6.92
C LEU A 492 -13.22 -9.79 7.53
N THR A 493 -13.62 -10.61 8.50
CA THR A 493 -14.84 -10.41 9.29
C THR A 493 -14.53 -10.63 10.76
N MET A 494 -15.02 -9.73 11.59
CA MET A 494 -14.91 -9.88 13.04
C MET A 494 -16.06 -10.76 13.55
N ARG A 495 -15.83 -11.48 14.66
CA ARG A 495 -16.90 -12.26 15.29
C ARG A 495 -17.99 -11.35 15.85
N ASP A 496 -19.25 -11.73 15.64
CA ASP A 496 -20.43 -11.00 16.12
C ASP A 496 -20.41 -10.71 17.63
N ASP A 497 -19.89 -11.63 18.44
CA ASP A 497 -19.84 -11.44 19.89
C ASP A 497 -18.81 -10.40 20.31
N VAL A 498 -17.70 -10.28 19.56
CA VAL A 498 -16.70 -9.22 19.74
C VAL A 498 -17.27 -7.88 19.31
N VAL A 499 -17.94 -7.80 18.16
CA VAL A 499 -18.61 -6.57 17.69
C VAL A 499 -19.62 -6.08 18.73
N LYS A 500 -20.53 -6.96 19.19
CA LYS A 500 -21.54 -6.63 20.22
C LYS A 500 -20.91 -6.23 21.56
N LEU A 501 -19.77 -6.83 21.92
CA LEU A 501 -19.04 -6.45 23.13
C LEU A 501 -18.48 -5.03 23.02
N VAL A 502 -17.85 -4.70 21.89
CA VAL A 502 -17.29 -3.36 21.64
C VAL A 502 -18.41 -2.32 21.60
N ASP A 503 -19.49 -2.56 20.86
CA ASP A 503 -20.64 -1.65 20.76
C ASP A 503 -21.24 -1.34 22.13
N ARG A 504 -21.40 -2.37 22.97
CA ARG A 504 -21.93 -2.21 24.34
C ARG A 504 -21.01 -1.36 25.20
N ARG A 505 -19.70 -1.53 25.08
CA ARG A 505 -18.70 -0.86 25.91
C ARG A 505 -18.19 0.45 25.31
N TRP A 506 -18.60 0.82 24.10
CA TRP A 506 -18.07 1.98 23.38
C TRP A 506 -18.06 3.26 24.23
N LYS A 507 -19.15 3.49 24.96
CA LYS A 507 -19.32 4.64 25.85
C LYS A 507 -18.47 4.59 27.13
N GLU A 508 -17.94 3.42 27.50
CA GLU A 508 -17.08 3.24 28.68
C GLU A 508 -15.63 3.67 28.41
N TYR A 509 -15.20 3.70 27.14
CA TYR A 509 -13.80 3.93 26.78
C TYR A 509 -13.39 5.41 26.84
N GLY A 510 -14.35 6.34 26.94
CA GLY A 510 -14.06 7.78 27.01
C GLY A 510 -13.41 8.34 25.74
N ILE A 511 -13.64 7.68 24.60
CA ILE A 511 -13.17 8.04 23.25
C ILE A 511 -14.27 8.81 22.52
#